data_AF-A0A671S2P7-F1
#
_entry.id   AF-A0A671S2P7-F1
#
_cell.length_a   1.000
_cell.length_b   1.000
_cell.length_c   1.000
_cell.angle_alpha   90.00
_cell.angle_beta   90.00
_cell.angle_gamma   90.00
#
_symmetry.space_group_name_H-M   'P 1'
#
loop_
_entity.id
_entity.type
_entity.pdbx_description
1 polymer ?
#
loop_
_entity_poly.entity_id
_entity_poly.type
_entity_poly.pdbx_seq_one_letter_code
_entity_poly.pdbx_strand_id
1 'polypeptide(L)'
;MSTSNFKNKCVTQVNCIYCDSLLCMRGMKAVLLADTEIELFSTDVPPNRAVDFVASCYSTESCKCKLRDIACLKCGNVVGYHVVLASCLIIRKVQPFHILTEV
;
A
#
# COMPACT_ATOMS: atom_id res chain seq x y z
N MET A 1 -9.12 29.67 -15.37
CA MET A 1 -9.26 28.70 -14.27
C MET A 1 -9.14 27.31 -14.86
N SER A 2 -7.98 26.68 -14.73
CA SER A 2 -7.70 25.33 -15.25
C SER A 2 -8.39 24.29 -14.36
N THR A 3 -9.51 23.76 -14.83
CA THR A 3 -10.23 22.65 -14.19
C THR A 3 -9.46 21.36 -14.45
N SER A 4 -8.54 21.02 -13.54
CA SER A 4 -7.81 19.76 -13.57
C SER A 4 -8.81 18.60 -13.53
N ASN A 5 -9.06 17.99 -14.68
CA ASN A 5 -9.96 16.85 -14.84
C ASN A 5 -9.27 15.62 -14.21
N PHE A 6 -9.53 15.38 -12.93
CA PHE A 6 -9.17 14.13 -12.25
C PHE A 6 -10.00 13.01 -12.87
N LYS A 7 -9.59 12.52 -14.05
CA LYS A 7 -10.16 11.31 -14.64
C LYS A 7 -10.03 10.19 -13.61
N ASN A 8 -11.18 9.72 -13.14
CA ASN A 8 -11.37 8.58 -12.24
C ASN A 8 -10.34 7.49 -12.53
N LYS A 9 -9.24 7.46 -11.76
CA LYS A 9 -8.37 6.28 -11.74
C LYS A 9 -9.21 5.15 -11.15
N CYS A 10 -9.35 4.05 -11.88
CA CYS A 10 -10.16 2.90 -11.48
C CYS A 10 -9.77 2.47 -10.07
N VAL A 11 -10.69 2.70 -9.15
CA VAL A 11 -10.58 2.28 -7.77
C VAL A 11 -10.93 0.79 -7.74
N THR A 12 -10.02 -0.03 -7.21
CA THR A 12 -10.15 -1.49 -7.14
C THR A 12 -10.36 -1.93 -5.70
N GLN A 13 -11.17 -2.98 -5.55
CA GLN A 13 -11.29 -3.71 -4.31
C GLN A 13 -10.06 -4.60 -4.11
N VAL A 14 -9.46 -4.53 -2.92
CA VAL A 14 -8.32 -5.37 -2.53
C VAL A 14 -8.76 -6.31 -1.43
N ASN A 15 -8.49 -7.59 -1.64
CA ASN A 15 -8.81 -8.67 -0.71
C ASN A 15 -7.51 -9.25 -0.13
N CYS A 16 -7.62 -9.91 1.02
CA CYS A 16 -6.50 -10.60 1.63
C CYS A 16 -6.20 -11.88 0.85
N ILE A 17 -4.99 -12.02 0.31
CA ILE A 17 -4.56 -13.21 -0.43
C ILE A 17 -4.68 -14.53 0.36
N TYR A 18 -4.69 -14.45 1.70
CA TYR A 18 -4.75 -15.63 2.57
C TYR A 18 -6.15 -16.06 3.00
N CYS A 19 -7.14 -15.16 3.02
CA CYS A 19 -8.46 -15.45 3.59
C CYS A 19 -9.63 -14.73 2.91
N ASP A 20 -9.36 -14.10 1.76
CA ASP A 20 -10.28 -13.35 0.91
C ASP A 20 -11.05 -12.21 1.58
N SER A 21 -10.70 -11.83 2.82
CA SER A 21 -11.34 -10.73 3.51
C SER A 21 -11.09 -9.41 2.78
N LEU A 22 -12.12 -8.58 2.67
CA LEU A 22 -11.99 -7.23 2.14
C LEU A 22 -10.99 -6.42 2.98
N LEU A 23 -9.87 -6.04 2.37
CA LEU A 23 -8.87 -5.16 3.00
C LEU A 23 -9.17 -3.70 2.71
N CYS A 24 -9.50 -3.38 1.45
CA CYS A 24 -9.80 -2.02 1.05
C CYS A 24 -10.72 -1.97 -0.18
N MET A 25 -11.64 -1.01 -0.22
CA MET A 25 -12.45 -0.71 -1.41
C MET A 25 -11.86 0.40 -2.29
N ARG A 26 -10.80 1.06 -1.79
CA ARG A 26 -10.14 2.23 -2.37
C ARG A 26 -8.69 1.95 -2.79
N GLY A 27 -8.45 0.78 -3.36
CA GLY A 27 -7.13 0.40 -3.88
C GLY A 27 -6.85 1.06 -5.23
N MET A 28 -5.66 1.63 -5.37
CA MET A 28 -5.13 2.14 -6.62
C MET A 28 -3.94 1.28 -7.03
N LYS A 29 -3.99 0.68 -8.23
CA LYS A 29 -2.89 -0.13 -8.75
C LYS A 29 -1.64 0.74 -8.93
N ALA A 30 -0.54 0.25 -8.42
CA ALA A 30 0.81 0.76 -8.57
C ALA A 30 1.65 -0.33 -9.26
N VAL A 31 2.51 0.10 -10.16
CA VAL A 31 3.43 -0.78 -10.88
C VAL A 31 4.84 -0.35 -10.50
N LEU A 32 5.69 -1.31 -10.11
CA LEU A 32 7.10 -1.02 -9.89
C LEU A 32 7.77 -0.80 -11.25
N LEU A 33 8.48 0.31 -11.42
CA LEU A 33 9.18 0.59 -12.67
C LEU A 33 10.34 -0.38 -12.92
N ALA A 34 10.90 -0.95 -11.84
CA ALA A 34 11.97 -1.92 -11.91
C ALA A 34 11.47 -3.35 -12.16
N ASP A 35 10.20 -3.62 -11.87
CA ASP A 35 9.58 -4.94 -12.02
C ASP A 35 8.08 -4.78 -12.30
N THR A 36 7.70 -4.94 -13.56
CA THR A 36 6.32 -4.73 -13.99
C THR A 36 5.41 -5.93 -13.73
N GLU A 37 5.96 -7.08 -13.32
CA GLU A 37 5.18 -8.28 -13.01
C GLU A 37 4.56 -8.20 -11.61
N ILE A 38 5.16 -7.39 -10.72
CA ILE A 38 4.65 -7.17 -9.37
C ILE A 38 3.54 -6.12 -9.39
N GLU A 39 2.32 -6.58 -9.08
CA GLU A 39 1.17 -5.71 -8.85
C GLU A 39 1.15 -5.24 -7.39
N LEU A 40 1.25 -3.93 -7.20
CA LEU A 40 1.10 -3.31 -5.88
C LEU A 40 -0.21 -2.54 -5.83
N PHE A 41 -0.82 -2.47 -4.65
CA PHE A 41 -1.99 -1.64 -4.43
C PHE A 41 -1.74 -0.63 -3.34
N SER A 42 -2.27 0.56 -3.58
CA SER A 42 -2.01 1.77 -2.82
C SER A 42 -3.36 2.31 -2.35
N THR A 43 -3.57 2.52 -1.04
CA THR A 43 -4.82 3.17 -0.56
C THR A 43 -4.60 4.45 0.26
N ASP A 44 -5.39 5.48 -0.05
CA ASP A 44 -5.38 6.81 0.58
C ASP A 44 -6.13 6.83 1.92
N VAL A 45 -6.88 5.76 2.21
CA VAL A 45 -7.62 5.59 3.45
C VAL A 45 -6.91 4.49 4.25
N PRO A 46 -6.46 4.77 5.49
CA PRO A 46 -5.92 3.72 6.33
C PRO A 46 -7.03 2.65 6.53
N PRO A 47 -6.76 1.35 6.28
CA PRO A 47 -7.80 0.32 6.36
C PRO A 47 -8.06 -0.08 7.82
N ASN A 48 -8.52 0.88 8.63
CA ASN A 48 -8.62 0.86 10.09
C ASN A 48 -9.43 -0.31 10.69
N ARG A 49 -10.15 -1.06 9.86
CA ARG A 49 -11.00 -2.17 10.29
C ARG A 49 -10.61 -3.52 9.70
N ALA A 50 -9.63 -3.54 8.79
CA ALA A 50 -9.25 -4.75 8.06
C ALA A 50 -7.78 -5.11 8.21
N VAL A 51 -6.92 -4.12 8.50
CA VAL A 51 -5.50 -4.34 8.78
C VAL A 51 -5.05 -3.53 9.98
N ASP A 52 -3.96 -3.96 10.61
CA ASP A 52 -3.27 -3.20 11.65
C ASP A 52 -1.75 -3.39 11.55
N PHE A 53 -1.00 -2.45 12.12
CA PHE A 53 0.46 -2.49 12.10
C PHE A 53 0.99 -3.62 12.97
N VAL A 54 1.96 -4.35 12.41
CA VAL A 54 2.71 -5.37 13.15
C VAL A 54 4.19 -5.01 13.19
N ALA A 55 4.86 -5.58 14.19
CA ALA A 55 6.28 -5.37 14.45
C ALA A 55 6.69 -3.89 14.65
N SER A 56 8.00 -3.73 14.87
CA SER A 56 8.67 -2.43 14.90
C SER A 56 9.02 -1.97 13.50
N CYS A 57 9.21 -0.67 13.31
CA CYS A 57 9.62 -0.14 12.03
C CYS A 57 11.04 -0.61 11.66
N TYR A 58 11.27 -0.84 10.38
CA TYR A 58 12.59 -1.15 9.82
C TYR A 58 12.91 -0.20 8.66
N SER A 59 14.18 -0.15 8.28
CA SER A 59 14.65 0.69 7.18
C SER A 59 15.10 -0.16 6.00
N THR A 60 14.68 0.21 4.80
CA THR A 60 15.20 -0.41 3.57
C THR A 60 16.68 -0.12 3.41
N GLU A 61 17.48 -1.09 3.00
CA GLU A 61 18.93 -0.91 2.89
C GLU A 61 19.30 0.09 1.79
N SER A 62 18.65 -0.04 0.63
CA SER A 62 18.96 0.69 -0.60
C SER A 62 18.61 2.16 -0.55
N CYS A 63 17.51 2.51 0.14
CA CYS A 63 16.97 3.87 0.07
C CYS A 63 16.62 4.47 1.43
N LYS A 64 16.88 3.74 2.53
CA LYS A 64 16.70 4.14 3.94
C LYS A 64 15.27 4.51 4.33
N CYS A 65 14.28 4.12 3.52
CA CYS A 65 12.88 4.40 3.82
C CYS A 65 12.46 3.61 5.05
N LYS A 66 11.75 4.27 5.97
CA LYS A 66 11.24 3.63 7.18
C LYS A 66 9.88 3.04 6.89
N LEU A 67 9.77 1.73 7.01
CA LEU A 67 8.57 0.95 6.75
C LEU A 67 8.06 0.31 8.04
N ARG A 68 6.80 -0.08 8.03
CA ARG A 68 6.18 -0.90 9.08
C ARG A 68 5.19 -1.85 8.45
N ASP A 69 5.29 -3.13 8.77
CA ASP A 69 4.40 -4.14 8.18
C ASP A 69 2.96 -3.97 8.67
N ILE A 70 2.03 -4.43 7.86
CA ILE A 70 0.58 -4.41 8.13
C ILE A 70 0.05 -5.83 7.96
N ALA A 71 -0.73 -6.29 8.93
CA ALA A 71 -1.33 -7.63 8.92
C ALA A 71 -2.85 -7.54 8.83
N CYS A 72 -3.45 -8.53 8.17
CA CYS A 72 -4.90 -8.69 8.13
C CYS A 72 -5.45 -9.00 9.53
N LEU A 73 -6.43 -8.24 9.99
CA LEU A 73 -7.06 -8.45 11.30
C LEU A 73 -7.91 -9.74 11.37
N LYS A 74 -8.29 -10.32 10.23
CA LYS A 74 -9.09 -11.55 10.18
C LYS A 74 -8.23 -12.82 10.31
N CYS A 75 -7.09 -12.89 9.62
CA CYS A 75 -6.25 -14.09 9.60
C CYS A 75 -4.86 -13.93 10.22
N GLY A 76 -4.43 -12.70 10.53
CA GLY A 76 -3.14 -12.41 11.17
C GLY A 76 -1.93 -12.38 10.24
N ASN A 77 -2.06 -12.75 8.97
CA ASN A 77 -0.95 -12.75 8.02
C ASN A 77 -0.58 -11.33 7.56
N VAL A 78 0.72 -11.10 7.32
CA VAL A 78 1.24 -9.86 6.75
C VAL A 78 0.80 -9.74 5.29
N VAL A 79 0.23 -8.60 4.93
CA VAL A 79 -0.37 -8.33 3.61
C VAL A 79 0.18 -7.06 2.96
N GLY A 80 1.20 -6.44 3.56
CA GLY A 80 1.71 -5.17 3.09
C GLY A 80 2.59 -4.44 4.09
N TYR A 81 2.93 -3.20 3.74
CA TYR A 81 3.68 -2.29 4.59
C TYR A 81 3.18 -0.85 4.44
N HIS A 82 3.37 -0.07 5.49
CA HIS A 82 3.14 1.36 5.56
C HIS A 82 4.46 2.10 5.55
N VAL A 83 4.57 3.10 4.68
CA VAL A 83 5.75 3.95 4.60
C VAL A 83 5.66 5.05 5.66
N VAL A 84 6.33 4.85 6.78
CA VAL A 84 6.40 5.81 7.89
C VAL A 84 7.24 7.04 7.52
N LEU A 85 8.36 6.81 6.83
CA LEU A 85 9.23 7.89 6.37
C LEU A 85 9.77 7.59 4.97
N ALA A 86 9.40 8.43 4.01
CA ALA A 86 9.90 8.37 2.64
C ALA A 86 11.19 9.21 2.53
N SER A 87 12.35 8.55 2.55
CA SER A 87 13.65 9.18 2.34
C SER A 87 14.07 9.23 0.87
N CYS A 88 13.41 8.47 -0.02
CA CYS A 88 13.77 8.39 -1.43
C CYS A 88 12.72 8.99 -2.37
N LEU A 89 13.18 9.43 -3.55
CA LEU A 89 12.30 9.98 -4.60
C LEU A 89 11.37 8.92 -5.21
N ILE A 90 11.72 7.64 -5.09
CA ILE A 90 10.94 6.51 -5.62
C ILE A 90 9.58 6.43 -4.92
N ILE A 91 9.57 6.54 -3.59
CA ILE A 91 8.33 6.48 -2.79
C ILE A 91 7.64 7.85 -2.70
N ARG A 92 8.32 8.97 -3.03
CA ARG A 92 7.71 10.32 -2.99
C ARG A 92 6.60 10.55 -4.00
N LYS A 93 6.45 9.71 -5.03
CA LYS A 93 5.25 9.72 -5.90
C LYS A 93 4.07 8.91 -5.34
N VAL A 94 4.20 8.33 -4.14
CA VAL A 94 3.23 7.43 -3.50
C VAL A 94 2.86 7.94 -2.08
N GLN A 95 2.77 9.25 -1.89
CA GLN A 95 2.27 9.87 -0.65
C GLN A 95 0.73 9.75 -0.55
N PRO A 96 0.08 9.32 0.55
CA PRO A 96 0.53 8.66 1.79
C PRO A 96 -0.13 7.27 1.88
N PHE A 97 0.37 6.29 1.14
CA PHE A 97 -0.43 5.08 0.92
C PHE A 97 0.08 3.88 1.72
N HIS A 98 -0.84 3.09 2.26
CA HIS A 98 -0.56 1.73 2.68
C HIS A 98 -0.34 0.91 1.40
N ILE A 99 0.82 0.26 1.29
CA ILE A 99 1.15 -0.60 0.17
C ILE A 99 0.76 -2.01 0.58
N LEU A 100 -0.28 -2.56 -0.04
CA LEU A 100 -0.60 -3.97 0.09
C LEU A 100 0.27 -4.70 -0.93
N THR A 101 1.17 -5.54 -0.43
CA THR A 101 2.01 -6.41 -1.25
C THR A 101 1.29 -7.73 -1.37
N GLU A 102 1.03 -8.12 -2.62
CA GLU A 102 0.43 -9.38 -3.03
C GLU A 102 -1.08 -9.46 -2.77
N VAL A 103 -1.83 -9.27 -3.85
CA VAL A 103 -3.27 -9.51 -3.98
C VAL A 103 -3.44 -10.77 -4.81
#